data_AF-A0A9E0VEJ6-F1
#
_entry.id   AF-A0A9E0VEJ6-F1
#
_cell.length_a   1.000
_cell.length_b   1.000
_cell.length_c   1.000
_cell.angle_alpha   90.00
_cell.angle_beta   90.00
_cell.angle_gamma   90.00
#
_symmetry.space_group_name_H-M   'P 1'
#
loop_
_entity.id
_entity.type
_entity.pdbx_description
1 polymer ?
#
loop_
_entity_poly.entity_id
_entity_poly.type
_entity_poly.pdbx_seq_one_letter_code
_entity_poly.pdbx_strand_id
1 'polypeptide(L)'
;MKALTQIESIGRTSTAEKSFAIDTTFVLFFLAVEFGQMLGNFALDTVLFAITLVMLIVLPYFLSTNEKPGFGNWVLGRSLIAIFAIAVGILFKQSLSVLPEMFRYLPMTLLIVTAMLSCYIQFYGLLKLRLAK
;
A
#
# COMPACT_ATOMS: atom_id res chain seq x y z
N MET A 1 -20.64 -13.42 31.90
CA MET A 1 -20.33 -12.07 31.35
C MET A 1 -18.93 -11.93 30.73
N LYS A 2 -18.07 -12.98 30.66
CA LYS A 2 -16.75 -12.91 29.98
C LYS A 2 -16.78 -13.17 28.45
N ALA A 3 -17.85 -13.77 27.94
CA ALA A 3 -17.95 -14.14 26.52
C ALA A 3 -18.28 -12.95 25.59
N LEU A 4 -19.01 -11.94 26.09
CA LEU A 4 -19.42 -10.78 25.28
C LEU A 4 -18.26 -9.80 25.02
N THR A 5 -17.32 -9.69 25.94
CA THR A 5 -16.11 -8.86 25.78
C THR A 5 -15.10 -9.45 24.80
N GLN A 6 -15.09 -10.77 24.57
CA GLN A 6 -14.24 -11.41 23.56
C GLN A 6 -14.77 -11.21 22.13
N ILE A 7 -16.08 -11.17 21.93
CA ILE A 7 -16.67 -11.04 20.58
C ILE A 7 -16.48 -9.62 20.03
N GLU A 8 -16.56 -8.58 20.89
CA GLU A 8 -16.25 -7.19 20.50
C GLU A 8 -14.76 -6.98 20.17
N SER A 9 -13.86 -7.69 20.85
CA SER A 9 -12.42 -7.55 20.56
C SER A 9 -12.03 -8.21 19.24
N ILE A 10 -12.64 -9.36 18.89
CA ILE A 10 -12.43 -10.08 17.63
C ILE A 10 -13.03 -9.30 16.44
N GLY A 11 -14.19 -8.67 16.61
CA GLY A 11 -14.80 -7.83 15.56
C GLY A 11 -14.01 -6.55 15.27
N ARG A 12 -13.41 -5.93 16.30
CA ARG A 12 -12.59 -4.71 16.14
C ARG A 12 -11.22 -4.97 15.52
N THR A 13 -10.56 -6.09 15.82
CA THR A 13 -9.28 -6.46 15.18
C THR A 13 -9.45 -6.81 13.71
N SER A 14 -10.52 -7.52 13.34
CA SER A 14 -10.83 -7.84 11.94
C SER A 14 -11.05 -6.60 11.07
N THR A 15 -11.71 -5.57 11.62
CA THR A 15 -11.94 -4.30 10.92
C THR A 15 -10.64 -3.50 10.73
N ALA A 16 -9.76 -3.50 11.75
CA ALA A 16 -8.47 -2.82 11.70
C ALA A 16 -7.51 -3.50 10.70
N GLU A 17 -7.50 -4.83 10.62
CA GLU A 17 -6.69 -5.57 9.63
C GLU A 17 -7.18 -5.36 8.20
N LYS A 18 -8.50 -5.34 7.99
CA LYS A 18 -9.08 -5.03 6.67
C LYS A 18 -8.74 -3.60 6.24
N SER A 19 -8.80 -2.63 7.15
CA SER A 19 -8.34 -1.26 6.89
C SER A 19 -6.86 -1.26 6.54
N PHE A 20 -5.99 -1.89 7.34
CA PHE A 20 -4.55 -1.94 7.09
C PHE A 20 -4.19 -2.57 5.74
N ALA A 21 -4.86 -3.66 5.35
CA ALA A 21 -4.68 -4.29 4.05
C ALA A 21 -5.11 -3.37 2.89
N ILE A 22 -6.21 -2.64 3.05
CA ILE A 22 -6.71 -1.66 2.07
C ILE A 22 -5.76 -0.45 1.99
N ASP A 23 -5.34 0.11 3.13
CA ASP A 23 -4.45 1.26 3.22
C ASP A 23 -3.10 1.00 2.53
N THR A 24 -2.51 -0.17 2.80
CA THR A 24 -1.25 -0.57 2.14
C THR A 24 -1.41 -0.87 0.64
N THR A 25 -2.63 -1.19 0.18
CA THR A 25 -2.90 -1.43 -1.25
C THR A 25 -2.90 -0.11 -2.04
N PHE A 26 -3.44 0.98 -1.47
CA PHE A 26 -3.37 2.29 -2.11
C PHE A 26 -1.92 2.79 -2.22
N VAL A 27 -1.13 2.62 -1.16
CA VAL A 27 0.29 2.97 -1.19
C VAL A 27 1.03 2.13 -2.24
N LEU A 28 0.79 0.81 -2.28
CA LEU A 28 1.35 -0.09 -3.29
C LEU A 28 0.99 0.35 -4.72
N PHE A 29 -0.27 0.74 -4.94
CA PHE A 29 -0.75 1.19 -6.23
C PHE A 29 0.00 2.46 -6.70
N PHE A 30 0.02 3.53 -5.89
CA PHE A 30 0.69 4.76 -6.31
C PHE A 30 2.21 4.60 -6.43
N LEU A 31 2.82 3.77 -5.58
CA LEU A 31 4.25 3.41 -5.68
C LEU A 31 4.56 2.69 -7.01
N ALA A 32 3.69 1.78 -7.41
CA ALA A 32 3.81 1.07 -8.68
C ALA A 32 3.59 1.97 -9.91
N VAL A 33 2.65 2.93 -9.82
CA VAL A 33 2.46 3.96 -10.88
C VAL A 33 3.72 4.81 -11.03
N GLU A 34 4.29 5.31 -9.93
CA GLU A 34 5.51 6.12 -9.95
C GLU A 34 6.70 5.33 -10.52
N PHE A 35 6.86 4.08 -10.08
CA PHE A 35 7.86 3.17 -10.64
C PHE A 35 7.69 2.98 -12.15
N GLY A 36 6.44 2.84 -12.63
CA GLY A 36 6.09 2.79 -14.06
C GLY A 36 6.54 4.01 -14.86
N GLN A 37 6.53 5.19 -14.25
CA GLN A 37 7.02 6.41 -14.90
C GLN A 37 8.55 6.50 -14.93
N MET A 38 9.19 5.97 -13.90
CA MET A 38 10.65 5.91 -13.81
C MET A 38 11.28 4.80 -14.66
N LEU A 39 10.49 3.83 -15.13
CA LEU A 39 10.94 2.82 -16.10
C LEU A 39 11.53 3.49 -17.35
N GLY A 40 12.84 3.30 -17.53
CA GLY A 40 13.65 3.91 -18.60
C GLY A 40 14.71 4.89 -18.12
N ASN A 41 14.66 5.35 -16.87
CA ASN A 41 15.75 6.11 -16.25
C ASN A 41 16.37 5.27 -15.13
N PHE A 42 17.44 4.54 -15.43
CA PHE A 42 18.10 3.68 -14.45
C PHE A 42 18.99 4.51 -13.53
N ALA A 43 18.42 4.96 -12.41
CA ALA A 43 19.13 5.63 -11.32
C ALA A 43 19.05 4.80 -10.03
N LEU A 44 19.87 5.17 -9.03
CA LEU A 44 19.78 4.57 -7.69
C LEU A 44 18.37 4.68 -7.10
N ASP A 45 17.68 5.79 -7.36
CA ASP A 45 16.32 6.03 -6.91
C ASP A 45 15.36 4.94 -7.41
N THR A 46 15.48 4.54 -8.67
CA THR A 46 14.66 3.48 -9.27
C THR A 46 14.87 2.13 -8.59
N VAL A 47 16.10 1.83 -8.18
CA VAL A 47 16.42 0.60 -7.43
C VAL A 47 15.79 0.65 -6.05
N LEU A 48 15.85 1.78 -5.36
CA LEU A 48 15.20 1.97 -4.05
C LEU A 48 13.67 1.86 -4.16
N PHE A 49 13.07 2.41 -5.22
CA PHE A 49 11.65 2.24 -5.52
C PHE A 49 11.27 0.77 -5.79
N ALA A 50 12.11 0.03 -6.52
CA ALA A 50 11.88 -1.39 -6.77
C ALA A 50 11.90 -2.21 -5.46
N ILE A 51 12.89 -1.95 -4.59
CA ILE A 51 13.00 -2.64 -3.29
C ILE A 51 11.80 -2.32 -2.40
N THR A 52 11.39 -1.05 -2.31
CA THR A 52 10.22 -0.66 -1.51
C THR A 52 8.92 -1.27 -2.04
N LEU A 53 8.78 -1.42 -3.36
CA LEU A 53 7.64 -2.08 -3.99
C LEU A 53 7.58 -3.57 -3.64
N VAL A 54 8.72 -4.28 -3.68
CA VAL A 54 8.80 -5.68 -3.23
C VAL A 54 8.49 -5.80 -1.73
N MET A 55 9.00 -4.88 -0.91
CA MET A 55 8.67 -4.84 0.52
C MET A 55 7.17 -4.67 0.75
N LEU A 56 6.48 -3.77 0.04
CA LEU A 56 5.04 -3.59 0.22
C LEU A 56 4.19 -4.77 -0.27
N ILE A 57 4.68 -5.57 -1.20
CA ILE A 57 4.00 -6.82 -1.60
C ILE A 57 4.07 -7.85 -0.47
N VAL A 58 5.26 -8.02 0.11
CA VAL A 58 5.58 -9.13 1.02
C VAL A 58 5.36 -8.81 2.50
N LEU A 59 5.81 -7.64 2.96
CA LEU A 59 5.85 -7.29 4.38
C LEU A 59 4.47 -7.28 5.06
N PRO A 60 3.40 -6.73 4.44
CA PRO A 60 2.09 -6.69 5.09
C PRO A 60 1.47 -8.08 5.29
N TYR A 61 1.90 -9.10 4.53
CA TYR A 61 1.50 -10.48 4.76
C TYR A 61 1.95 -11.00 6.14
N PHE A 62 3.17 -10.66 6.53
CA PHE A 62 3.74 -11.09 7.81
C PHE A 62 3.13 -10.35 9.00
N LEU A 63 2.61 -9.13 8.76
CA LEU A 63 1.94 -8.31 9.77
C LEU A 63 0.46 -8.69 9.98
N SER A 64 -0.18 -9.37 9.02
CA SER A 64 -1.55 -9.87 9.19
C SER A 64 -1.54 -11.09 10.11
N THR A 65 -2.46 -11.12 11.08
CA THR A 65 -2.49 -12.08 12.19
C THR A 65 -3.69 -13.03 12.19
N ASN A 66 -4.79 -12.73 11.49
CA ASN A 66 -5.95 -13.64 11.37
C ASN A 66 -6.29 -14.03 9.92
N GLU A 67 -6.79 -15.27 9.75
CA GLU A 67 -7.19 -15.91 8.49
C GLU A 67 -6.31 -15.54 7.29
N LYS A 68 -5.05 -15.99 7.33
CA LYS A 68 -4.09 -15.74 6.25
C LYS A 68 -4.58 -16.43 4.97
N PRO A 69 -4.90 -15.71 3.88
CA PRO A 69 -4.96 -16.33 2.57
C PRO A 69 -3.58 -16.97 2.30
N GLY A 70 -3.52 -18.07 1.53
CA GLY A 70 -2.24 -18.69 1.21
C GLY A 70 -1.25 -17.65 0.66
N PHE A 71 0.00 -17.67 1.12
CA PHE A 71 1.03 -16.69 0.75
C PHE A 71 1.09 -16.43 -0.76
N GLY A 72 1.00 -17.49 -1.56
CA GLY A 72 0.93 -17.40 -3.01
C GLY A 72 -0.24 -16.56 -3.51
N ASN A 73 -1.46 -16.78 -3.00
CA ASN A 73 -2.65 -16.01 -3.39
C ASN A 73 -2.53 -14.53 -2.98
N TRP A 74 -1.93 -14.26 -1.83
CA TRP A 74 -1.69 -12.90 -1.36
C TRP A 74 -0.71 -12.14 -2.27
N VAL A 75 0.46 -12.73 -2.50
CA VAL A 75 1.49 -12.15 -3.36
C VAL A 75 0.93 -11.98 -4.77
N LEU A 76 0.24 -12.99 -5.31
CA LEU A 76 -0.34 -12.94 -6.64
C LEU A 76 -1.36 -11.81 -6.78
N GLY A 77 -2.27 -11.64 -5.82
CA GLY A 77 -3.23 -10.53 -5.81
C GLY A 77 -2.53 -9.16 -5.82
N ARG A 78 -1.51 -8.97 -4.99
CA ARG A 78 -0.76 -7.70 -4.92
C ARG A 78 0.14 -7.47 -6.13
N SER A 79 0.75 -8.51 -6.66
CA SER A 79 1.53 -8.45 -7.90
C SER A 79 0.66 -8.08 -9.10
N LEU A 80 -0.57 -8.59 -9.19
CA LEU A 80 -1.51 -8.17 -10.24
C LEU A 80 -1.83 -6.68 -10.15
N ILE A 81 -2.10 -6.17 -8.95
CA ILE A 81 -2.35 -4.74 -8.72
C ILE A 81 -1.11 -3.91 -9.09
N ALA A 82 0.08 -4.35 -8.68
CA ALA A 82 1.33 -3.67 -8.98
C ALA A 82 1.62 -3.64 -10.48
N ILE A 83 1.45 -4.75 -11.20
CA ILE A 83 1.65 -4.82 -12.66
C ILE A 83 0.66 -3.89 -13.37
N PHE A 84 -0.61 -3.91 -12.98
CA PHE A 84 -1.62 -3.01 -13.52
C PHE A 84 -1.25 -1.54 -13.30
N ALA A 85 -0.85 -1.18 -12.07
CA ALA A 85 -0.41 0.16 -11.73
C ALA A 85 0.85 0.61 -12.49
N ILE A 86 1.83 -0.29 -12.69
CA ILE A 86 3.01 -0.02 -13.52
C ILE A 86 2.59 0.30 -14.96
N ALA A 87 1.67 -0.48 -15.54
CA ALA A 87 1.16 -0.23 -16.89
C ALA A 87 0.47 1.14 -16.96
N VAL A 88 -0.35 1.50 -15.95
CA VAL A 88 -0.96 2.83 -15.84
C VAL A 88 0.12 3.92 -15.77
N GLY A 89 1.19 3.72 -14.99
CA GLY A 89 2.31 4.65 -14.92
C GLY A 89 3.01 4.88 -16.25
N ILE A 90 3.27 3.80 -17.01
CA ILE A 90 3.88 3.88 -18.34
C ILE A 90 2.97 4.64 -19.31
N LEU A 91 1.67 4.35 -19.32
CA LEU A 91 0.69 5.07 -20.15
C LEU A 91 0.58 6.55 -19.75
N PHE A 92 0.64 6.83 -18.44
CA PHE A 92 0.63 8.20 -17.94
C PHE A 92 1.86 8.98 -18.42
N LYS A 93 3.05 8.36 -18.41
CA LYS A 93 4.28 8.92 -19.00
C LYS A 93 4.13 9.25 -20.48
N GLN A 94 3.44 8.42 -21.25
CA GLN A 94 3.18 8.71 -22.66
C GLN A 94 2.20 9.88 -22.82
N SER A 95 1.17 9.97 -21.98
CA SER A 95 0.19 11.06 -22.00
C SER A 95 0.74 12.42 -21.56
N LEU A 96 1.84 12.44 -20.80
CA LEU A 96 2.55 13.66 -20.39
C LEU A 96 3.12 14.46 -21.58
N SER A 97 3.21 13.87 -22.77
CA SER A 97 3.52 14.61 -24.00
C SER A 97 2.40 15.55 -24.45
N VAL A 98 1.16 15.33 -23.97
CA VAL A 98 -0.05 16.08 -24.33
C VAL A 98 -0.61 16.88 -23.15
N LEU A 99 -0.20 16.56 -21.92
CA LEU A 99 -0.67 17.22 -20.69
C LEU A 99 0.30 18.29 -20.18
N PRO A 100 -0.20 19.33 -19.47
CA PRO A 100 0.64 20.33 -18.81
C PRO A 100 1.63 19.71 -17.80
N GLU A 101 2.86 20.26 -17.73
CA GLU A 101 3.94 19.75 -16.86
C GLU A 101 3.57 19.65 -15.36
N MET A 102 2.58 20.40 -14.90
CA MET A 102 2.07 20.31 -13.52
C MET A 102 1.56 18.90 -13.16
N PHE A 103 1.02 18.14 -14.12
CA PHE A 103 0.51 16.79 -13.87
C PHE A 103 1.61 15.74 -13.74
N ARG A 104 2.86 16.08 -14.07
CA ARG A 104 4.02 15.17 -13.96
C ARG A 104 4.26 14.70 -12.53
N TYR A 105 3.98 15.54 -11.55
CA TYR A 105 4.21 15.27 -10.13
C TYR A 105 2.98 14.71 -9.41
N LEU A 106 1.87 14.51 -10.12
CA LEU A 106 0.62 14.01 -9.57
C LEU A 106 0.76 12.62 -8.89
N PRO A 107 1.44 11.62 -9.48
CA PRO A 107 1.55 10.31 -8.84
C PRO A 107 2.40 10.36 -7.58
N MET A 108 3.53 11.08 -7.60
CA MET A 108 4.38 11.26 -6.42
C MET A 108 3.65 12.00 -5.29
N THR A 109 2.88 13.06 -5.59
CA THR A 109 2.10 13.79 -4.56
C THR A 109 1.01 12.92 -3.96
N LEU A 110 0.26 12.16 -4.78
CA LEU A 110 -0.75 11.21 -4.28
C LEU A 110 -0.12 10.09 -3.46
N LEU A 111 1.06 9.59 -3.85
CA LEU A 111 1.83 8.61 -3.08
C LEU A 111 2.20 9.16 -1.71
N ILE A 112 2.71 10.39 -1.62
CA ILE A 112 3.08 11.01 -0.34
C ILE A 112 1.83 11.15 0.56
N VAL A 113 0.72 11.68 0.03
CA VAL A 113 -0.50 11.87 0.81
C VAL A 113 -1.07 10.54 1.30
N THR A 114 -1.11 9.52 0.44
CA THR A 114 -1.61 8.18 0.82
C THR A 114 -0.69 7.48 1.81
N ALA A 115 0.63 7.63 1.68
CA ALA A 115 1.60 7.12 2.65
C ALA A 115 1.47 7.82 4.01
N MET A 116 1.28 9.14 4.03
CA MET A 116 1.04 9.90 5.26
C MET A 116 -0.27 9.46 5.93
N LEU A 117 -1.35 9.29 5.15
CA LEU A 117 -2.63 8.81 5.67
C LEU A 117 -2.51 7.40 6.26
N SER A 118 -1.86 6.48 5.51
CA SER A 118 -1.60 5.12 5.97
C SER A 118 -0.77 5.10 7.26
N CYS A 119 0.27 5.94 7.34
CA CYS A 119 1.09 6.07 8.54
C CYS A 119 0.26 6.58 9.73
N TYR A 120 -0.60 7.58 9.51
CA TYR A 120 -1.49 8.12 10.54
C TYR A 120 -2.45 7.06 11.09
N ILE A 121 -3.09 6.28 10.21
CA ILE A 121 -4.00 5.19 10.60
C ILE A 121 -3.26 4.11 11.39
N GLN A 122 -2.06 3.72 10.95
CA GLN A 122 -1.21 2.76 11.64
C GLN A 122 -0.81 3.24 13.04
N PHE A 123 -0.41 4.51 13.16
CA PHE A 123 -0.04 5.12 14.44
C PHE A 123 -1.23 5.20 15.40
N TYR A 124 -2.41 5.54 14.88
CA TYR A 124 -3.65 5.58 15.66
C TYR A 124 -4.06 4.19 16.16
N GLY A 125 -3.91 3.15 15.32
CA GLY A 125 -4.10 1.76 15.72
C GLY A 125 -3.18 1.33 16.86
N LEU A 126 -1.88 1.69 16.77
CA LEU A 126 -0.89 1.38 17.82
C LEU A 126 -1.16 2.11 19.14
N LEU A 127 -1.50 3.40 19.08
CA LEU A 127 -1.82 4.20 20.27
C LEU A 127 -3.08 3.70 20.97
N LYS A 128 -4.13 3.35 20.22
CA LYS A 128 -5.38 2.81 20.77
C LYS A 128 -5.18 1.45 21.45
N LEU A 129 -4.27 0.61 20.93
CA LEU A 129 -3.90 -0.67 21.54
C LEU A 129 -3.11 -0.49 22.84
N ARG A 130 -2.28 0.56 22.96
CA ARG A 130 -1.55 0.85 24.20
C ARG A 130 -2.40 1.52 25.28
N LEU A 131 -3.40 2.33 24.91
CA LEU A 131 -4.30 2.97 25.88
C LEU A 131 -5.30 2.01 26.53
N ALA A 132 -5.57 0.86 25.88
CA ALA A 132 -6.49 -0.15 26.37
C ALA A 132 -5.82 -1.21 27.28
N LYS A 133 -4.54 -1.03 27.61
CA LYS A 133 -3.74 -1.92 28.45
C LYS A 133 -3.33 -1.18 29.73
#